data_AF-A1ZDR8-F1
#
_entry.id   AF-A1ZDR8-F1
#
_cell.length_a   1.000
_cell.length_b   1.000
_cell.length_c   1.000
_cell.angle_alpha   90.00
_cell.angle_beta   90.00
_cell.angle_gamma   90.00
#
_symmetry.space_group_name_H-M   'P 1'
#
loop_
_entity.id
_entity.type
_entity.pdbx_description
1 polymer ?
#
loop_
_entity_poly.entity_id
_entity_poly.type
_entity_poly.pdbx_seq_one_letter_code
_entity_poly.pdbx_strand_id
1 'polypeptide(L)'
;MYQPLAKCKAMDLVFYKTRKNPNKFNIKVTDKHLVNDMYVYYITTQDVPLKKQPYDGEIVFKYHKQSVLKAHFSLHPNCHYVHFTLHGKTYTRKLSPAGIAYLETVRAVKLVIQH
;
A
#
# COMPACT_ATOMS: atom_id res chain seq x y z
N MET A 1 9.65 6.37 16.46
CA MET A 1 10.02 6.69 15.06
C MET A 1 10.28 5.40 14.32
N TYR A 2 9.48 5.09 13.29
CA TYR A 2 9.83 4.00 12.36
C TYR A 2 11.13 4.40 11.69
N GLN A 3 12.19 3.59 11.77
CA GLN A 3 13.34 3.79 10.90
C GLN A 3 12.79 3.86 9.48
N PRO A 4 13.12 4.92 8.69
CA PRO A 4 12.77 4.91 7.28
C PRO A 4 13.26 3.57 6.75
N LEU A 5 12.46 2.93 5.90
CA LEU A 5 12.97 1.86 5.07
C LEU A 5 13.98 2.50 4.12
N ALA A 6 15.09 3.05 4.62
CA ALA A 6 15.98 4.03 4.00
C ALA A 6 16.68 3.47 2.76
N LYS A 7 16.51 2.17 2.54
CA LYS A 7 16.98 1.43 1.39
C LYS A 7 15.88 1.20 0.35
N CYS A 8 14.61 1.54 0.57
CA CYS A 8 13.60 1.38 -0.47
C CYS A 8 13.85 2.34 -1.62
N LYS A 9 14.03 1.78 -2.82
CA LYS A 9 14.22 2.53 -4.07
C LYS A 9 13.02 2.42 -5.00
N ALA A 10 12.13 1.47 -4.73
CA ALA A 10 10.92 1.26 -5.50
C ALA A 10 9.82 0.67 -4.61
N MET A 11 8.58 0.82 -5.05
CA MET A 11 7.47 0.02 -4.57
C MET A 11 6.65 -0.49 -5.76
N ASP A 12 6.08 -1.67 -5.60
CA ASP A 12 5.07 -2.19 -6.49
C ASP A 12 3.71 -2.02 -5.82
N LEU A 13 2.77 -1.37 -6.49
CA LEU A 13 1.38 -1.27 -6.07
C LEU A 13 0.58 -2.32 -6.82
N VAL A 14 0.19 -3.38 -6.13
CA VAL A 14 -0.59 -4.49 -6.67
C VAL A 14 -2.05 -4.26 -6.30
N PHE A 15 -2.91 -4.03 -7.29
CA PHE A 15 -4.34 -3.84 -7.08
C PHE A 15 -5.12 -5.07 -7.51
N TYR A 16 -6.10 -5.46 -6.71
CA TYR A 16 -7.03 -6.54 -7.04
C TYR A 16 -8.23 -5.96 -7.82
N LYS A 17 -8.47 -6.46 -9.05
CA LYS A 17 -9.59 -6.02 -9.89
C LYS A 17 -10.94 -6.34 -9.24
N THR A 18 -11.03 -7.47 -8.54
CA THR A 18 -12.21 -7.84 -7.76
C THR A 18 -11.77 -8.40 -6.42
N ARG A 19 -12.56 -8.16 -5.36
CA ARG A 19 -12.27 -8.66 -4.00
C ARG A 19 -12.36 -10.19 -3.88
N LYS A 20 -12.88 -10.87 -4.90
CA LYS A 20 -13.12 -12.33 -4.95
C LYS A 20 -12.32 -13.08 -6.02
N ASN A 21 -11.63 -12.40 -6.95
CA ASN A 21 -10.98 -13.03 -8.11
C ASN A 21 -9.58 -12.43 -8.38
N PRO A 22 -8.57 -13.23 -8.73
CA PRO A 22 -7.15 -12.90 -8.65
C PRO A 22 -6.61 -12.04 -9.80
N ASN A 23 -7.48 -11.52 -10.67
CA ASN A 23 -7.05 -10.57 -11.68
C ASN A 23 -6.48 -9.34 -10.97
N LYS A 24 -5.17 -9.18 -11.12
CA LYS A 24 -4.40 -8.13 -10.47
C LYS A 24 -3.62 -7.35 -11.52
N PHE A 25 -3.43 -6.08 -11.27
CA PHE A 25 -2.48 -5.28 -12.04
C PHE A 25 -1.46 -4.68 -11.08
N ASN A 26 -0.25 -4.47 -11.60
CA ASN A 26 0.86 -3.94 -10.84
C ASN A 26 1.29 -2.61 -11.45
N ILE A 27 1.53 -1.64 -10.58
CA ILE A 27 2.12 -0.36 -10.92
C ILE A 27 3.45 -0.26 -10.18
N LYS A 28 4.53 -0.24 -10.95
CA LYS A 28 5.86 -0.02 -10.41
C LYS A 28 6.08 1.47 -10.23
N VAL A 29 6.38 1.87 -8.99
CA VAL A 29 6.75 3.24 -8.63
C VAL A 29 8.22 3.26 -8.27
N THR A 30 9.02 3.97 -9.07
CA THR A 30 10.47 4.16 -8.85
C THR A 30 10.81 5.58 -8.42
N ASP A 31 9.81 6.46 -8.36
CA ASP A 31 9.99 7.81 -7.84
C ASP A 31 10.29 7.73 -6.34
N LYS A 32 11.47 8.23 -5.95
CA LYS A 32 11.95 8.15 -4.58
C LYS A 32 11.11 8.98 -3.62
N HIS A 33 10.55 10.11 -4.08
CA HIS A 33 9.68 10.95 -3.26
C HIS A 33 8.38 10.20 -2.97
N LEU A 34 7.74 9.62 -3.97
CA LEU A 34 6.50 8.84 -3.77
C LEU A 34 6.71 7.59 -2.90
N VAL A 35 7.84 6.90 -3.06
CA VAL A 35 8.19 5.76 -2.20
C VAL A 35 8.38 6.21 -0.75
N ASN A 36 9.03 7.35 -0.54
CA ASN A 36 9.22 7.94 0.80
C ASN A 36 7.89 8.38 1.41
N ASP A 37 7.09 9.12 0.66
CA ASP A 37 5.83 9.69 1.12
C ASP A 37 4.84 8.60 1.52
N MET A 38 4.88 7.44 0.85
CA MET A 38 4.02 6.31 1.20
C MET A 38 4.18 5.89 2.67
N TYR A 39 5.41 5.73 3.17
CA TYR A 39 5.62 5.29 4.55
C TYR A 39 5.76 6.43 5.56
N VAL A 40 6.11 7.65 5.12
CA VAL A 40 6.23 8.81 6.03
C VAL A 40 4.89 9.51 6.25
N TYR A 41 4.10 9.68 5.19
CA TYR A 41 2.92 10.55 5.19
C TYR A 41 1.61 9.82 4.87
N TYR A 42 1.64 8.78 4.05
CA TYR A 42 0.42 8.10 3.60
C TYR A 42 -0.04 7.00 4.56
N ILE A 43 0.90 6.30 5.19
CA ILE A 43 0.62 5.36 6.29
C ILE A 43 0.86 6.09 7.60
N THR A 44 -0.21 6.33 8.37
CA THR A 44 -0.10 7.05 9.64
C THR A 44 0.48 6.17 10.75
N THR A 45 0.90 6.80 11.84
CA THR A 45 1.26 6.09 13.08
C THR A 45 0.04 5.71 13.92
N GLN A 46 -1.19 5.93 13.46
CA GLN A 46 -2.39 5.56 14.23
C GLN A 46 -2.70 4.07 14.04
N ASP A 47 -2.70 3.30 15.13
CA ASP A 47 -3.18 1.92 15.12
C ASP A 47 -4.71 1.88 14.97
N VAL A 48 -5.20 0.90 14.21
CA VAL A 48 -6.63 0.60 14.07
C VAL A 48 -6.86 -0.89 14.23
N PRO A 49 -8.01 -1.33 14.77
CA PRO A 49 -8.31 -2.75 14.86
C PRO A 49 -8.38 -3.35 13.46
N LEU A 50 -7.76 -4.52 13.28
CA LEU A 50 -7.88 -5.28 12.04
C LEU A 50 -9.34 -5.69 11.84
N LYS A 51 -9.96 -5.22 10.76
CA LYS A 51 -11.30 -5.66 10.37
C LYS A 51 -11.18 -6.86 9.42
N LYS A 52 -12.12 -7.80 9.52
CA LYS A 52 -12.25 -8.94 8.58
C LYS A 52 -12.84 -8.47 7.25
N GLN A 53 -12.13 -7.58 6.56
CA GLN A 53 -12.51 -7.08 5.24
C GLN A 53 -11.50 -7.57 4.19
N PRO A 54 -11.93 -7.86 2.96
CA PRO A 54 -11.01 -8.16 1.88
C PRO A 54 -10.08 -6.98 1.63
N TYR A 55 -8.83 -7.27 1.30
CA TYR A 55 -7.89 -6.25 0.84
C TYR A 55 -8.24 -5.81 -0.59
N ASP A 56 -7.98 -4.54 -0.89
CA ASP A 56 -8.08 -4.00 -2.25
C ASP A 56 -6.74 -4.12 -3.00
N GLY A 57 -5.65 -4.39 -2.28
CA GLY A 57 -4.35 -4.63 -2.88
C GLY A 57 -3.20 -4.75 -1.89
N GLU A 58 -1.98 -4.66 -2.41
CA GLU A 58 -0.72 -4.76 -1.68
C GLU A 58 0.25 -3.67 -2.12
N ILE A 59 0.98 -3.09 -1.17
CA ILE A 59 2.17 -2.29 -1.38
C ILE A 59 3.37 -3.18 -1.08
N VAL A 60 4.21 -3.40 -2.09
CA VAL A 60 5.44 -4.19 -1.95
C VAL A 60 6.63 -3.26 -2.09
N PHE A 61 7.21 -2.87 -0.96
CA PHE A 61 8.42 -2.06 -0.92
C PHE A 61 9.65 -2.90 -1.29
N LYS A 62 10.56 -2.33 -2.09
CA LYS A 62 11.72 -3.03 -2.63
C LYS A 62 13.01 -2.24 -2.49
N TYR A 63 14.09 -2.96 -2.18
CA TYR A 63 15.46 -2.53 -2.38
C TYR A 63 16.07 -3.32 -3.53
N HIS A 64 16.41 -2.65 -4.63
CA HIS A 64 16.78 -3.30 -5.89
C HIS A 64 15.69 -4.27 -6.36
N LYS A 65 15.99 -5.58 -6.45
CA LYS A 65 15.04 -6.62 -6.84
C LYS A 65 14.40 -7.34 -5.65
N GLN A 66 14.84 -7.06 -4.42
CA GLN A 66 14.40 -7.75 -3.22
C GLN A 66 13.21 -7.02 -2.57
N SER A 67 12.16 -7.77 -2.23
CA SER A 67 11.06 -7.29 -1.40
C SER A 67 11.54 -7.14 0.05
N VAL A 68 11.35 -5.96 0.63
CA VAL A 68 11.78 -5.66 2.01
C VAL A 68 10.60 -5.49 2.96
N LEU A 69 9.44 -5.06 2.44
CA LEU A 69 8.20 -5.00 3.20
C LEU A 69 7.02 -5.24 2.27
N LYS A 70 6.11 -6.10 2.70
CA LYS A 70 4.83 -6.33 2.04
C LYS A 70 3.71 -5.89 2.97
N ALA A 71 2.84 -5.03 2.45
CA ALA A 71 1.78 -4.41 3.22
C ALA A 71 0.46 -4.52 2.46
N HIS A 72 -0.56 -5.12 3.05
CA HIS A 72 -1.88 -5.24 2.43
C HIS A 72 -2.71 -4.01 2.77
N PHE A 73 -3.39 -3.41 1.80
CA PHE A 73 -4.23 -2.24 2.05
C PHE A 73 -5.70 -2.50 1.75
N SER A 74 -6.56 -1.81 2.48
CA SER A 74 -8.00 -1.74 2.25
C SER A 74 -8.38 -0.29 1.98
N LEU A 75 -9.14 -0.08 0.92
CA LEU A 75 -9.78 1.18 0.54
C LEU A 75 -11.30 1.08 0.73
N HIS A 76 -11.76 0.26 1.67
CA HIS A 76 -13.18 0.15 1.94
C HIS A 76 -13.71 1.49 2.52
N PRO A 77 -14.88 2.00 2.06
CA PRO A 77 -15.43 3.28 2.54
C PRO A 77 -15.53 3.42 4.07
N ASN A 78 -15.70 2.30 4.78
CA ASN A 78 -15.89 2.24 6.23
C ASN A 78 -14.59 1.90 6.99
N CYS A 79 -13.47 1.67 6.29
CA CYS A 79 -12.18 1.35 6.89
C CYS A 79 -11.03 1.44 5.88
N HIS A 80 -10.21 2.50 6.00
CA HIS A 80 -8.98 2.67 5.23
C HIS A 80 -7.76 2.34 6.09
N TYR A 81 -7.03 1.29 5.74
CA TYR A 81 -5.89 0.84 6.52
C TYR A 81 -4.86 0.09 5.69
N VAL A 82 -3.67 -0.05 6.27
CA VAL A 82 -2.60 -0.93 5.82
C VAL A 82 -2.25 -1.91 6.93
N HIS A 83 -2.11 -3.18 6.56
CA HIS A 83 -1.73 -4.28 7.43
C HIS A 83 -0.41 -4.90 6.99
N PHE A 84 0.57 -4.97 7.88
CA PHE A 84 1.90 -5.45 7.55
C PHE A 84 2.61 -6.07 8.76
N THR A 85 3.57 -6.94 8.49
CA THR A 85 4.45 -7.51 9.52
C THR A 85 5.85 -6.95 9.34
N LEU A 86 6.41 -6.39 10.41
CA LEU A 86 7.77 -5.87 10.45
C LEU A 86 8.47 -6.40 11.71
N HIS A 87 9.66 -6.96 11.56
CA HIS A 87 10.46 -7.56 12.64
C HIS A 87 9.64 -8.54 13.52
N GLY A 88 8.82 -9.38 12.90
CA GLY A 88 7.97 -10.37 13.59
C GLY A 88 6.73 -9.79 14.29
N LYS A 89 6.54 -8.47 14.28
CA LYS A 89 5.36 -7.81 14.84
C LYS A 89 4.41 -7.39 13.73
N THR A 90 3.12 -7.61 13.95
CA THR A 90 2.08 -7.25 12.99
C THR A 90 1.43 -5.93 13.39
N TYR A 91 1.24 -5.07 12.41
CA TYR A 91 0.70 -3.74 12.56
C TYR A 91 -0.49 -3.54 11.64
N THR A 92 -1.49 -2.82 12.12
CA THR A 92 -2.62 -2.36 11.31
C THR A 92 -2.74 -0.86 11.52
N ARG A 93 -2.36 -0.09 10.50
CA ARG A 93 -2.24 1.37 10.57
C ARG A 93 -3.27 2.03 9.68
N LYS A 94 -3.81 3.16 10.11
CA LYS A 94 -4.74 3.96 9.31
C LYS A 94 -4.02 4.59 8.12
N LEU A 95 -4.67 4.62 6.95
CA LEU A 95 -4.22 5.44 5.82
C LEU A 95 -4.62 6.91 6.05
N SER A 96 -3.73 7.84 5.72
CA SER A 96 -4.06 9.26 5.72
C SER A 96 -4.98 9.59 4.53
N PRO A 97 -5.74 10.71 4.58
CA PRO A 97 -6.55 11.15 3.45
C PRO A 97 -5.75 11.27 2.13
N ALA A 98 -4.53 11.79 2.20
CA ALA A 98 -3.63 11.88 1.05
C ALA A 98 -3.23 10.50 0.52
N GLY A 99 -2.95 9.54 1.41
CA GLY A 99 -2.65 8.16 1.03
C GLY A 99 -3.82 7.45 0.34
N ILE A 100 -5.04 7.67 0.83
CA ILE A 100 -6.27 7.14 0.22
C ILE A 100 -6.42 7.71 -1.18
N ALA A 101 -6.40 9.04 -1.32
CA ALA A 101 -6.55 9.73 -2.59
C ALA A 101 -5.50 9.30 -3.61
N TYR A 102 -4.25 9.15 -3.19
CA TYR A 102 -3.17 8.64 -4.04
C TYR A 102 -3.47 7.24 -4.56
N LEU A 103 -3.79 6.28 -3.68
CA LEU A 103 -4.06 4.89 -4.07
C LEU A 103 -5.30 4.77 -4.98
N GLU A 104 -6.35 5.56 -4.72
CA GLU A 104 -7.56 5.60 -5.57
C GLU A 104 -7.27 6.20 -6.95
N THR A 105 -6.54 7.31 -7.02
CA THR A 105 -6.15 7.95 -8.28
C THR A 105 -5.32 7.01 -9.13
N VAL A 106 -4.31 6.39 -8.53
CA VAL A 106 -3.42 5.44 -9.18
C VAL A 106 -4.20 4.22 -9.70
N ARG A 107 -5.18 3.72 -8.92
CA ARG A 107 -6.09 2.65 -9.33
C ARG A 107 -6.93 3.06 -10.55
N ALA A 108 -7.54 4.25 -10.50
CA ALA A 108 -8.42 4.74 -11.55
C ALA A 108 -7.69 4.95 -12.88
N VAL A 109 -6.52 5.59 -12.87
CA VAL A 109 -5.72 5.86 -14.08
C VAL A 109 -5.38 4.56 -14.82
N LYS A 110 -5.02 3.49 -14.11
CA LYS A 110 -4.73 2.20 -14.77
C LYS A 110 -5.96 1.45 -15.24
N LEU A 111 -7.12 1.60 -14.60
CA LEU A 111 -8.36 1.04 -15.13
C LEU A 111 -8.74 1.69 -16.45
N VAL A 112 -8.61 3.01 -16.57
CA VAL A 112 -8.90 3.74 -17.83
C VAL A 112 -8.01 3.28 -18.99
N ILE A 113 -6.72 3.03 -18.75
CA ILE A 113 -5.77 2.59 -19.80
C ILE A 113 -6.01 1.13 -20.24
N GLN A 114 -6.72 0.32 -19.46
CA GLN A 114 -6.97 -1.10 -19.77
C GLN A 114 -8.33 -1.37 -20.45
N HIS A 115 -9.09 -0.32 -20.81
CA HIS A 115 -10.37 -0.42 -21.50
C HIS A 115 -10.26 -0.27 -23.02
#